data_AF-A0A7U4JZS3-F1
#
_entry.id   AF-A0A7U4JZS3-F1
#
_cell.length_a   1.000
_cell.length_b   1.000
_cell.length_c   1.000
_cell.angle_alpha   90.00
_cell.angle_beta   90.00
_cell.angle_gamma   90.00
#
_symmetry.space_group_name_H-M   'P 1'
#
loop_
_entity.id
_entity.type
_entity.pdbx_description
1 polymer ?
#
loop_
_entity_poly.entity_id
_entity_poly.type
_entity_poly.pdbx_seq_one_letter_code
_entity_poly.pdbx_strand_id
1 'polypeptide(L)'
;MVVHKMEPQTLTLRTSGIERRIHSASRTPMTAAPATTGEIGLNFTSSSLAHREQKMEHLINQELSDNEEYDNIYVVVFENASGRGMTVVNFATQKYLDAFTHDGPWLKILREDLPDQHFIEAWQFNIAKDAIEVNPIWLQEMHVAEAERERNHRIWLVQDELTALQTDLMLGIIDDGGTSRLINLKKYVIDLKQLDVSTAPDINWPVMVE
;
A
#
# COMPACT_ATOMS: atom_id res chain seq x y z
N MET A 1 -10.23 -19.64 41.77
CA MET A 1 -9.90 -19.75 40.32
C MET A 1 -9.86 -18.34 39.77
N VAL A 2 -8.67 -17.82 39.48
CA VAL A 2 -8.48 -16.39 39.13
C VAL A 2 -8.17 -16.29 37.64
N VAL A 3 -8.99 -15.53 36.92
CA VAL A 3 -8.78 -15.26 35.49
C VAL A 3 -7.93 -13.99 35.36
N HIS A 4 -6.69 -14.13 34.92
CA HIS A 4 -5.85 -12.98 34.59
C HIS A 4 -6.20 -12.47 33.19
N LYS A 5 -6.77 -11.27 33.13
CA LYS A 5 -6.96 -10.48 31.92
C LYS A 5 -5.59 -9.92 31.49
N MET A 6 -5.11 -10.26 30.29
CA MET A 6 -3.97 -9.58 29.67
C MET A 6 -4.48 -8.42 28.80
N GLU A 7 -3.81 -7.27 28.89
CA GLU A 7 -4.02 -6.13 27.99
C GLU A 7 -3.04 -6.20 26.81
N PRO A 8 -3.43 -5.79 25.59
CA PRO A 8 -2.52 -5.73 24.46
C PRO A 8 -1.58 -4.52 24.58
N GLN A 9 -0.27 -4.74 24.41
CA GLN A 9 0.71 -3.64 24.38
C GLN A 9 0.86 -3.07 22.97
N THR A 10 0.67 -1.76 22.83
CA THR A 10 0.83 -1.03 21.57
C THR A 10 2.31 -0.73 21.30
N LEU A 11 2.84 -1.22 20.17
CA LEU A 11 4.22 -0.93 19.74
C LEU A 11 4.26 0.30 18.82
N THR A 12 4.76 1.41 19.35
CA THR A 12 4.94 2.67 18.59
C THR A 12 6.26 2.67 17.81
N LEU A 13 6.20 2.51 16.49
CA LEU A 13 7.35 2.72 15.60
C LEU A 13 7.79 4.19 15.64
N ARG A 14 9.08 4.43 15.93
CA ARG A 14 9.74 5.73 15.74
C ARG A 14 10.75 5.63 14.60
N THR A 15 10.55 6.43 13.56
CA THR A 15 11.50 6.63 12.46
C THR A 15 12.14 8.02 12.55
N SER A 16 13.48 8.05 12.61
CA SER A 16 14.35 9.22 12.40
C SER A 16 15.80 8.75 12.61
N GLY A 17 16.80 9.09 11.80
CA GLY A 17 16.81 9.89 10.57
C GLY A 17 18.22 9.81 9.97
N ILE A 18 18.34 9.92 8.63
CA ILE A 18 19.63 9.80 7.93
C ILE A 18 20.17 11.20 7.62
N GLU A 19 21.38 11.52 8.09
CA GLU A 19 22.19 12.62 7.54
C GLU A 19 23.59 12.14 7.13
N ARG A 20 24.03 12.55 5.93
CA ARG A 20 25.40 12.38 5.44
C ARG A 20 26.12 13.72 5.51
N ARG A 21 27.37 13.79 6.02
CA ARG A 21 28.28 14.90 5.64
C ARG A 21 29.79 14.58 5.65
N ILE A 22 30.27 14.32 4.43
CA ILE A 22 31.56 14.65 3.77
C ILE A 22 32.74 15.25 4.59
N HIS A 23 33.88 14.54 4.54
CA HIS A 23 35.32 14.95 4.47
C HIS A 23 35.84 16.29 5.05
N SER A 24 36.94 16.24 5.83
CA SER A 24 38.32 16.60 5.38
C SER A 24 39.34 16.58 6.55
N ALA A 25 40.65 16.59 6.25
CA ALA A 25 41.73 16.31 7.21
C ALA A 25 42.74 17.48 7.36
N SER A 26 43.39 17.64 8.54
CA SER A 26 44.75 18.25 8.61
C SER A 26 45.49 18.09 9.96
N ARG A 27 46.80 17.79 9.85
CA ARG A 27 47.99 18.16 10.69
C ARG A 27 48.13 17.79 12.19
N THR A 28 49.13 16.93 12.42
CA THR A 28 50.13 16.86 13.52
C THR A 28 51.14 18.05 13.47
N PRO A 29 52.07 18.33 14.46
CA PRO A 29 52.96 17.33 15.13
C PRO A 29 53.55 17.63 16.56
N MET A 30 54.43 16.70 17.03
CA MET A 30 55.43 16.80 18.14
C MET A 30 54.88 16.86 19.59
N THR A 31 55.48 16.31 20.67
CA THR A 31 56.70 15.50 20.93
C THR A 31 56.68 14.98 22.40
N ALA A 32 57.30 13.88 22.88
CA ALA A 32 57.72 12.59 22.30
C ALA A 32 58.25 11.61 23.40
N ALA A 33 58.24 10.29 23.14
CA ALA A 33 59.16 9.25 23.69
C ALA A 33 58.95 8.72 25.16
N PRO A 34 59.61 7.60 25.59
CA PRO A 34 59.13 6.23 25.29
C PRO A 34 59.17 5.23 26.48
N ALA A 35 58.40 4.12 26.41
CA ALA A 35 58.66 2.91 27.20
C ALA A 35 58.12 1.61 26.56
N THR A 36 59.06 0.67 26.38
CA THR A 36 59.04 -0.71 25.88
C THR A 36 57.92 -1.63 26.39
N THR A 37 57.38 -2.50 25.51
CA THR A 37 57.39 -4.01 25.62
C THR A 37 56.18 -4.66 24.95
N GLY A 38 56.42 -5.66 24.09
CA GLY A 38 55.40 -6.69 23.76
C GLY A 38 55.00 -6.83 22.30
N GLU A 39 55.88 -7.39 21.45
CA GLU A 39 55.40 -8.05 20.23
C GLU A 39 54.68 -9.36 20.61
N ILE A 40 53.40 -9.47 20.23
CA ILE A 40 52.74 -10.76 20.01
C ILE A 40 52.09 -10.68 18.64
N GLY A 41 52.78 -11.21 17.62
CA GLY A 41 52.26 -11.26 16.26
C GLY A 41 51.08 -12.21 16.14
N LEU A 42 49.86 -11.67 16.11
CA LEU A 42 48.67 -12.44 15.74
C LEU A 42 48.58 -12.56 14.22
N ASN A 43 49.25 -13.57 13.67
CA ASN A 43 49.07 -14.02 12.29
C ASN A 43 47.67 -14.60 12.11
N PHE A 44 46.67 -13.73 11.93
CA PHE A 44 45.34 -14.15 11.50
C PHE A 44 45.42 -14.72 10.08
N THR A 45 45.13 -16.01 9.95
CA THR A 45 45.19 -16.74 8.68
C THR A 45 44.05 -16.32 7.76
N SER A 46 44.33 -15.43 6.80
CA SER A 46 43.37 -14.95 5.79
C SER A 46 42.66 -16.08 5.01
N SER A 47 43.25 -17.28 4.97
CA SER A 47 42.67 -18.50 4.39
C SER A 47 41.34 -18.92 5.05
N SER A 48 41.14 -18.68 6.35
CA SER A 48 39.93 -19.10 7.08
C SER A 48 38.71 -18.22 6.78
N LEU A 49 38.94 -16.91 6.57
CA LEU A 49 37.89 -15.95 6.21
C LEU A 49 37.41 -16.19 4.77
N ALA A 50 38.34 -16.27 3.81
CA ALA A 50 38.01 -16.52 2.41
C ALA A 50 37.19 -17.82 2.21
N HIS A 51 37.49 -18.88 2.96
CA HIS A 51 36.73 -20.14 2.89
C HIS A 51 35.33 -20.06 3.54
N ARG A 52 35.12 -19.15 4.50
CA ARG A 52 33.79 -18.86 5.07
C ARG A 52 32.96 -17.94 4.17
N GLU A 53 33.60 -16.98 3.51
CA GLU A 53 32.96 -16.08 2.54
C GLU A 53 32.51 -16.88 1.32
N GLN A 54 33.39 -17.67 0.70
CA GLN A 54 33.02 -18.58 -0.39
C GLN A 54 31.90 -19.56 0.00
N LYS A 55 31.87 -20.04 1.25
CA LYS A 55 30.78 -20.90 1.73
C LYS A 55 29.45 -20.15 1.92
N MET A 56 29.46 -18.89 2.34
CA MET A 56 28.24 -18.08 2.37
C MET A 56 27.77 -17.70 0.96
N GLU A 57 28.68 -17.28 0.08
CA GLU A 57 28.36 -16.98 -1.33
C GLU A 57 27.78 -18.21 -2.04
N HIS A 58 28.33 -19.39 -1.81
CA HIS A 58 27.79 -20.64 -2.38
C HIS A 58 26.41 -21.00 -1.81
N LEU A 59 26.14 -20.74 -0.53
CA LEU A 59 24.82 -20.94 0.08
C LEU A 59 23.78 -19.95 -0.47
N ILE A 60 24.14 -18.68 -0.61
CA ILE A 60 23.29 -17.63 -1.19
C ILE A 60 23.00 -17.94 -2.67
N ASN A 61 24.01 -18.38 -3.43
CA ASN A 61 23.83 -18.77 -4.82
C ASN A 61 23.05 -20.09 -4.99
N GLN A 62 23.06 -20.99 -3.99
CA GLN A 62 22.17 -22.16 -3.96
C GLN A 62 20.71 -21.78 -3.65
N GLU A 63 20.46 -20.91 -2.67
CA GLU A 63 19.08 -20.40 -2.43
C GLU A 63 18.52 -19.62 -3.62
N LEU A 64 19.38 -19.00 -4.44
CA LEU A 64 18.99 -18.38 -5.71
C LEU A 64 18.80 -19.39 -6.86
N SER A 65 19.50 -20.53 -6.84
CA SER A 65 19.47 -21.57 -7.89
C SER A 65 18.36 -22.61 -7.71
N ASP A 66 17.84 -22.78 -6.49
CA ASP A 66 16.66 -23.63 -6.21
C ASP A 66 15.33 -22.92 -6.56
N ASN A 67 15.40 -21.69 -7.11
CA ASN A 67 14.28 -21.08 -7.82
C ASN A 67 14.11 -21.76 -9.18
N GLU A 68 13.50 -22.94 -9.18
CA GLU A 68 12.75 -23.40 -10.37
C GLU A 68 11.83 -22.27 -10.84
N GLU A 69 11.58 -22.22 -12.16
CA GLU A 69 10.77 -21.19 -12.82
C GLU A 69 9.31 -21.26 -12.31
N TYR A 70 9.08 -20.64 -11.14
CA TYR A 70 7.79 -20.64 -10.47
C TYR A 70 6.89 -19.61 -11.15
N ASP A 71 6.11 -20.11 -12.11
CA ASP A 71 4.92 -19.42 -12.57
C ASP A 71 4.07 -19.07 -11.35
N ASN A 72 4.03 -17.77 -11.02
CA ASN A 72 3.32 -17.22 -9.86
C ASN A 72 1.81 -17.15 -10.16
N ILE A 73 1.24 -18.30 -10.50
CA ILE A 73 -0.16 -18.50 -10.92
C ILE A 73 -1.06 -18.86 -9.74
N TYR A 74 -0.52 -19.41 -8.65
CA TYR A 74 -1.25 -19.65 -7.41
C TYR A 74 -1.03 -18.52 -6.41
N VAL A 75 -2.11 -18.17 -5.72
CA VAL A 75 -2.13 -17.25 -4.59
C VAL A 75 -2.78 -17.93 -3.39
N VAL A 76 -2.52 -17.42 -2.19
CA VAL A 76 -3.32 -17.78 -1.00
C VAL A 76 -4.24 -16.64 -0.62
N VAL A 77 -5.48 -16.98 -0.28
CA VAL A 77 -6.50 -16.04 0.19
C VAL A 77 -7.04 -16.47 1.54
N PHE A 78 -7.16 -15.54 2.48
CA PHE A 78 -7.73 -15.76 3.81
C PHE A 78 -8.51 -14.53 4.30
N GLU A 79 -9.41 -14.74 5.27
CA GLU A 79 -10.27 -13.69 5.81
C GLU A 79 -9.49 -12.60 6.55
N ASN A 80 -9.90 -11.35 6.38
CA ASN A 80 -9.32 -10.25 7.15
C ASN A 80 -9.72 -10.36 8.63
N ALA A 81 -8.83 -9.96 9.54
CA ALA A 81 -9.08 -9.92 10.99
C ALA A 81 -10.26 -9.01 11.42
N SER A 82 -10.76 -8.16 10.51
CA SER A 82 -11.98 -7.36 10.66
C SER A 82 -13.28 -8.15 10.49
N GLY A 83 -13.23 -9.36 9.93
CA GLY A 83 -14.40 -10.13 9.48
C GLY A 83 -15.05 -9.61 8.18
N ARG A 84 -14.40 -8.69 7.46
CA ARG A 84 -14.85 -8.17 6.17
C ARG A 84 -13.71 -8.14 5.14
N GLY A 85 -13.99 -8.71 3.97
CA GLY A 85 -13.02 -8.81 2.88
C GLY A 85 -11.92 -9.84 3.13
N MET A 86 -11.04 -9.93 2.16
CA MET A 86 -9.95 -10.90 2.13
C MET A 86 -8.57 -10.22 2.09
N THR A 87 -7.54 -10.98 2.45
CA THR A 87 -6.15 -10.71 2.12
C THR A 87 -5.68 -11.71 1.07
N VAL A 88 -5.04 -11.23 -0.01
CA VAL A 88 -4.40 -12.07 -1.04
C VAL A 88 -2.88 -12.02 -0.85
N VAL A 89 -2.24 -13.17 -0.75
CA VAL A 89 -0.78 -13.32 -0.63
C VAL A 89 -0.23 -14.00 -1.88
N ASN A 90 0.76 -13.33 -2.50
CA ASN A 90 1.56 -13.86 -3.60
C ASN A 90 2.86 -14.44 -3.04
N PHE A 91 3.36 -15.52 -3.64
CA PHE A 91 4.61 -16.17 -3.24
C PHE A 91 5.64 -16.07 -4.36
N ALA A 92 6.92 -15.91 -3.99
CA ALA A 92 8.01 -15.88 -4.97
C ALA A 92 8.43 -17.29 -5.42
N THR A 93 8.12 -18.33 -4.64
CA THR A 93 8.49 -19.73 -4.92
C THR A 93 7.41 -20.69 -4.44
N GLN A 94 7.31 -21.84 -5.11
CA GLN A 94 6.44 -22.95 -4.71
C GLN A 94 6.74 -23.45 -3.28
N LYS A 95 8.02 -23.42 -2.85
CA LYS A 95 8.46 -23.81 -1.50
C LYS A 95 7.80 -22.98 -0.40
N TYR A 96 7.65 -21.67 -0.57
CA TYR A 96 7.00 -20.82 0.43
C TYR A 96 5.47 -20.94 0.42
N LEU A 97 4.89 -21.19 -0.76
CA LEU A 97 3.47 -21.46 -0.92
C LEU A 97 3.05 -22.77 -0.24
N ASP A 98 3.80 -23.85 -0.45
CA ASP A 98 3.49 -25.16 0.14
C ASP A 98 3.81 -25.25 1.64
N ALA A 99 4.68 -24.37 2.14
CA ALA A 99 4.96 -24.21 3.57
C ALA A 99 4.00 -23.23 4.27
N PHE A 100 3.05 -22.63 3.56
CA PHE A 100 2.13 -21.66 4.15
C PHE A 100 1.11 -22.33 5.08
N THR A 101 0.89 -21.71 6.25
CA THR A 101 -0.11 -22.12 7.24
C THR A 101 -0.79 -20.88 7.81
N HIS A 102 -2.10 -20.94 8.05
CA HIS A 102 -2.86 -19.86 8.67
C HIS A 102 -3.81 -20.40 9.76
N ASP A 103 -3.97 -19.62 10.84
CA ASP A 103 -4.85 -19.94 11.97
C ASP A 103 -6.31 -19.56 11.67
N GLY A 104 -6.85 -20.07 10.56
CA GLY A 104 -8.19 -19.78 10.06
C GLY A 104 -8.46 -20.41 8.70
N PRO A 105 -9.66 -20.24 8.11
CA PRO A 105 -9.94 -20.65 6.74
C PRO A 105 -9.02 -19.94 5.74
N TRP A 106 -8.43 -20.70 4.82
CA TRP A 106 -7.61 -20.18 3.73
C TRP A 106 -7.72 -21.08 2.50
N LEU A 107 -7.51 -20.51 1.31
CA LEU A 107 -7.53 -21.22 0.02
C LEU A 107 -6.27 -20.95 -0.78
N LYS A 108 -5.71 -22.01 -1.39
CA LYS A 108 -4.78 -21.90 -2.53
C LYS A 108 -5.63 -21.92 -3.80
N ILE A 109 -5.66 -20.79 -4.53
CA ILE A 109 -6.48 -20.60 -5.73
C ILE A 109 -5.62 -20.06 -6.88
N LEU A 110 -6.02 -20.32 -8.13
CA LEU A 110 -5.40 -19.68 -9.29
C LEU A 110 -5.70 -18.17 -9.27
N ARG A 111 -4.74 -17.34 -9.69
CA ARG A 111 -4.90 -15.88 -9.76
C ARG A 111 -6.00 -15.47 -10.73
N GLU A 112 -6.21 -16.24 -11.80
CA GLU A 112 -7.26 -16.01 -12.80
C GLU A 112 -8.67 -16.39 -12.33
N ASP A 113 -8.78 -17.27 -11.32
CA ASP A 113 -10.06 -17.64 -10.68
C ASP A 113 -10.47 -16.65 -9.58
N LEU A 114 -9.63 -15.66 -9.26
CA LEU A 114 -10.00 -14.59 -8.33
C LEU A 114 -11.13 -13.72 -8.92
N PRO A 115 -12.09 -13.27 -8.11
CA PRO A 115 -12.97 -12.17 -8.50
C PRO A 115 -12.19 -10.87 -8.76
N ASP A 116 -12.90 -9.81 -9.14
CA ASP A 116 -12.27 -8.49 -9.29
C ASP A 116 -11.70 -7.99 -7.93
N GLN A 117 -10.37 -7.81 -7.90
CA GLN A 117 -9.61 -7.36 -6.73
C GLN A 117 -9.93 -5.91 -6.33
N HIS A 118 -10.49 -5.09 -7.24
CA HIS A 118 -10.98 -3.76 -6.87
C HIS A 118 -12.07 -3.85 -5.79
N PHE A 119 -12.80 -4.97 -5.73
CA PHE A 119 -13.86 -5.23 -4.76
C PHE A 119 -13.48 -6.26 -3.68
N ILE A 120 -12.20 -6.36 -3.32
CA ILE A 120 -11.70 -7.33 -2.32
C ILE A 120 -12.36 -7.19 -0.92
N GLU A 121 -12.84 -6.00 -0.55
CA GLU A 121 -13.60 -5.79 0.70
C GLU A 121 -15.04 -6.35 0.65
N ALA A 122 -15.52 -6.71 -0.54
CA ALA A 122 -16.78 -7.41 -0.76
C ALA A 122 -16.62 -8.94 -0.81
N TRP A 123 -15.39 -9.47 -0.78
CA TRP A 123 -15.17 -10.91 -0.83
C TRP A 123 -15.46 -11.56 0.53
N GLN A 124 -16.06 -12.76 0.49
CA GLN A 124 -16.34 -13.60 1.66
C GLN A 124 -16.03 -15.08 1.36
N PHE A 125 -15.76 -15.86 2.40
CA PHE A 125 -15.50 -17.30 2.25
C PHE A 125 -16.83 -18.07 2.18
N ASN A 126 -17.04 -18.86 1.13
CA ASN A 126 -18.12 -19.83 1.10
C ASN A 126 -17.60 -21.19 1.58
N ILE A 127 -17.73 -21.44 2.89
CA ILE A 127 -17.29 -22.69 3.56
C ILE A 127 -17.95 -23.93 2.93
N ALA A 128 -19.18 -23.81 2.41
CA ALA A 128 -19.90 -24.95 1.82
C ALA A 128 -19.43 -25.29 0.38
N LYS A 129 -18.74 -24.37 -0.29
CA LYS A 129 -18.21 -24.55 -1.66
C LYS A 129 -16.68 -24.60 -1.73
N ASP A 130 -16.00 -24.31 -0.62
CA ASP A 130 -14.55 -24.11 -0.54
C ASP A 130 -14.05 -23.08 -1.58
N ALA A 131 -14.75 -21.94 -1.65
CA ALA A 131 -14.57 -20.94 -2.70
C ALA A 131 -14.73 -19.50 -2.17
N ILE A 132 -14.16 -18.54 -2.89
CA ILE A 132 -14.36 -17.11 -2.67
C ILE A 132 -15.64 -16.68 -3.39
N GLU A 133 -16.52 -15.94 -2.72
CA GLU A 133 -17.69 -15.33 -3.32
C GLU A 133 -17.73 -13.83 -3.06
N VAL A 134 -18.31 -13.06 -3.99
CA VAL A 134 -18.54 -11.63 -3.80
C VAL A 134 -19.90 -11.44 -3.11
N ASN A 135 -19.88 -10.86 -1.90
CA ASN A 135 -21.08 -10.49 -1.16
C ASN A 135 -21.76 -9.30 -1.86
N PRO A 136 -23.02 -9.43 -2.32
CA PRO A 136 -23.68 -8.38 -3.09
C PRO A 136 -23.98 -7.12 -2.27
N ILE A 137 -24.16 -7.23 -0.95
CA ILE A 137 -24.41 -6.08 -0.07
C ILE A 137 -23.13 -5.27 0.09
N TRP A 138 -22.01 -5.93 0.39
CA TRP A 138 -20.72 -5.26 0.51
C TRP A 138 -20.23 -4.70 -0.83
N LEU A 139 -20.49 -5.38 -1.95
CA LEU A 139 -20.22 -4.86 -3.29
C LEU A 139 -21.00 -3.58 -3.56
N GLN A 140 -22.29 -3.54 -3.19
CA GLN A 140 -23.10 -2.33 -3.33
C GLN A 140 -22.55 -1.18 -2.49
N GLU A 141 -22.16 -1.42 -1.25
CA GLU A 141 -21.53 -0.41 -0.40
C GLU A 141 -20.23 0.14 -1.03
N MET A 142 -19.41 -0.70 -1.67
CA MET A 142 -18.21 -0.26 -2.39
C MET A 142 -18.54 0.58 -3.64
N HIS A 143 -19.54 0.18 -4.43
CA HIS A 143 -20.00 0.98 -5.57
C HIS A 143 -20.51 2.36 -5.12
N VAL A 144 -21.28 2.44 -4.02
CA VAL A 144 -21.75 3.70 -3.46
C VAL A 144 -20.58 4.55 -2.96
N ALA A 145 -19.62 3.96 -2.25
CA ALA A 145 -18.43 4.67 -1.77
C ALA A 145 -17.57 5.24 -2.93
N GLU A 146 -17.41 4.50 -4.03
CA GLU A 146 -16.71 4.98 -5.22
C GLU A 146 -17.48 6.10 -5.92
N ALA A 147 -18.81 5.98 -6.04
CA ALA A 147 -19.66 7.05 -6.54
C ALA A 147 -19.58 8.32 -5.68
N GLU A 148 -19.48 8.20 -4.35
CA GLU A 148 -19.26 9.35 -3.48
C GLU A 148 -17.89 10.01 -3.70
N ARG A 149 -16.83 9.21 -3.90
CA ARG A 149 -15.49 9.72 -4.27
C ARG A 149 -15.54 10.48 -5.58
N GLU A 150 -16.15 9.91 -6.62
CA GLU A 150 -16.26 10.52 -7.95
C GLU A 150 -17.13 11.79 -7.95
N ARG A 151 -18.27 11.79 -7.24
CA ARG A 151 -19.10 13.00 -7.04
C ARG A 151 -18.28 14.13 -6.41
N ASN A 152 -17.52 13.82 -5.36
CA ASN A 152 -16.68 14.80 -4.68
C ASN A 152 -15.52 15.28 -5.56
N HIS A 153 -14.92 14.39 -6.36
CA HIS A 153 -13.88 14.74 -7.33
C HIS A 153 -14.41 15.70 -8.41
N ARG A 154 -15.58 15.44 -8.99
CA ARG A 154 -16.23 16.33 -9.98
C ARG A 154 -16.56 17.71 -9.42
N ILE A 155 -16.98 17.80 -8.16
CA ILE A 155 -17.20 19.09 -7.47
C ILE A 155 -15.86 19.82 -7.25
N TRP A 156 -14.80 19.10 -6.90
CA TRP A 156 -13.47 19.67 -6.69
C TRP A 156 -12.86 20.23 -7.98
N LEU A 157 -12.98 19.52 -9.11
CA LEU A 157 -12.44 19.92 -10.42
C LEU A 157 -12.91 21.32 -10.87
N VAL A 158 -14.13 21.73 -10.49
CA VAL A 158 -14.73 23.00 -10.91
C VAL A 158 -14.60 24.12 -9.88
N GLN A 159 -13.99 23.84 -8.72
CA GLN A 159 -13.97 24.78 -7.59
C GLN A 159 -13.05 25.98 -7.82
N ASP A 160 -11.96 25.81 -8.56
CA ASP A 160 -11.02 26.89 -8.91
C ASP A 160 -11.68 27.90 -9.88
N GLU A 161 -12.24 27.40 -10.99
CA GLU A 161 -12.97 28.21 -11.98
C GLU A 161 -14.16 28.94 -11.35
N LEU A 162 -14.93 28.26 -10.49
CA LEU A 162 -15.99 28.90 -9.70
C LEU A 162 -15.47 30.05 -8.83
N THR A 163 -14.31 29.88 -8.19
CA THR A 163 -13.74 30.89 -7.29
C THR A 163 -13.21 32.10 -8.07
N ALA A 164 -12.58 31.87 -9.24
CA ALA A 164 -12.17 32.94 -10.15
C ALA A 164 -13.37 33.77 -10.63
N LEU A 165 -14.37 33.13 -11.24
CA LEU A 165 -15.58 33.80 -11.75
C LEU A 165 -16.38 34.50 -10.64
N GLN A 166 -16.44 33.94 -9.44
CA GLN A 166 -17.05 34.64 -8.30
C GLN A 166 -16.26 35.88 -7.87
N THR A 167 -14.93 35.87 -8.00
CA THR A 167 -14.08 37.03 -7.71
C THR A 167 -14.30 38.13 -8.74
N ASP A 168 -14.34 37.78 -10.03
CA ASP A 168 -14.59 38.73 -11.12
C ASP A 168 -15.98 39.37 -11.01
N LEU A 169 -17.00 38.59 -10.61
CA LEU A 169 -18.34 39.10 -10.30
C LEU A 169 -18.33 40.08 -9.11
N MET A 170 -17.60 39.75 -8.02
CA MET A 170 -17.47 40.63 -6.85
C MET A 170 -16.72 41.93 -7.15
N LEU A 171 -15.77 41.89 -8.09
CA LEU A 171 -15.02 43.07 -8.56
C LEU A 171 -15.78 43.87 -9.63
N GLY A 172 -16.89 43.34 -10.17
CA GLY A 172 -17.67 43.98 -11.23
C GLY A 172 -16.96 43.98 -12.59
N ILE A 173 -16.05 43.03 -12.83
CA ILE A 173 -15.24 42.93 -14.06
C ILE A 173 -15.60 41.71 -14.92
N ILE A 174 -16.52 40.86 -14.45
CA ILE A 174 -17.04 39.71 -15.21
C ILE A 174 -17.83 40.18 -16.45
N ASP A 175 -17.73 39.43 -17.54
CA ASP A 175 -18.50 39.64 -18.77
C ASP A 175 -19.75 38.74 -18.83
N ASP A 176 -20.55 38.87 -19.89
CA ASP A 176 -21.77 38.06 -20.08
C ASP A 176 -21.44 36.56 -20.24
N GLY A 177 -20.29 36.25 -20.84
CA GLY A 177 -19.79 34.88 -21.03
C GLY A 177 -19.43 34.23 -19.69
N GLY A 178 -18.58 34.88 -18.89
CA GLY A 178 -18.23 34.47 -17.54
C GLY A 178 -19.45 34.38 -16.62
N THR A 179 -20.42 35.28 -16.76
CA THR A 179 -21.69 35.24 -16.01
C THR A 179 -22.51 33.99 -16.36
N SER A 180 -22.63 33.67 -17.65
CA SER A 180 -23.31 32.45 -18.11
C SER A 180 -22.60 31.19 -17.64
N ARG A 181 -21.26 31.16 -17.75
CA ARG A 181 -20.39 30.07 -17.28
C ARG A 181 -20.53 29.85 -15.77
N LEU A 182 -20.48 30.91 -14.97
CA LEU A 182 -20.67 30.86 -13.52
C LEU A 182 -22.03 30.25 -13.15
N ILE A 183 -23.11 30.61 -13.86
CA ILE A 183 -24.44 30.03 -13.67
C ILE A 183 -24.46 28.54 -14.04
N ASN A 184 -23.84 28.14 -15.16
CA ASN A 184 -23.75 26.74 -15.59
C ASN A 184 -22.99 25.88 -14.57
N LEU A 185 -21.81 26.33 -14.10
CA LEU A 185 -21.02 25.65 -13.07
C LEU A 185 -21.76 25.56 -11.72
N LYS A 186 -22.48 26.61 -11.32
CA LYS A 186 -23.31 26.60 -10.10
C LYS A 186 -24.42 25.55 -10.18
N LYS A 187 -25.11 25.45 -11.32
CA LYS A 187 -26.12 24.40 -11.57
C LYS A 187 -25.49 23.02 -11.52
N TYR A 188 -24.41 22.80 -12.28
CA TYR A 188 -23.67 21.53 -12.31
C TYR A 188 -23.27 21.04 -10.91
N VAL A 189 -22.76 21.92 -10.03
CA VAL A 189 -22.44 21.56 -8.64
C VAL A 189 -23.67 21.28 -7.79
N ILE A 190 -24.81 21.93 -8.04
CA ILE A 190 -26.08 21.65 -7.37
C ILE A 190 -26.59 20.26 -7.81
N ASP A 191 -26.60 20.00 -9.11
CA ASP A 191 -27.04 18.73 -9.69
C ASP A 191 -26.18 17.57 -9.17
N LEU A 192 -24.86 17.73 -9.13
CA LEU A 192 -23.95 16.75 -8.51
C LEU A 192 -24.24 16.52 -7.02
N LYS A 193 -24.56 17.57 -6.25
CA LYS A 193 -24.87 17.44 -4.81
C LYS A 193 -26.24 16.81 -4.54
N GLN A 194 -27.17 16.91 -5.49
CA GLN A 194 -28.50 16.30 -5.42
C GLN A 194 -28.54 14.89 -6.04
N LEU A 195 -27.49 14.49 -6.76
CA LEU A 195 -27.37 13.18 -7.37
C LEU A 195 -27.41 12.07 -6.31
N ASP A 196 -28.40 11.19 -6.44
CA ASP A 196 -28.48 9.96 -5.66
C ASP A 196 -27.38 9.00 -6.14
N VAL A 197 -26.46 8.69 -5.23
CA VAL A 197 -25.35 7.76 -5.43
C VAL A 197 -25.69 6.33 -4.99
N SER A 198 -26.84 6.13 -4.34
CA SER A 198 -27.26 4.80 -3.85
C SER A 198 -27.60 3.83 -4.99
N THR A 199 -27.86 4.35 -6.19
CA THR A 199 -28.10 3.58 -7.42
C THR A 199 -26.82 3.14 -8.14
N ALA A 200 -25.64 3.32 -7.54
CA ALA A 200 -24.38 2.81 -8.09
C ALA A 200 -24.48 1.30 -8.40
N PRO A 201 -23.84 0.78 -9.46
CA PRO A 201 -22.96 1.48 -10.40
C PRO A 201 -23.71 2.29 -11.47
N ASP A 202 -25.03 2.12 -11.60
CA ASP A 202 -25.88 2.69 -12.65
C ASP A 202 -26.25 4.17 -12.35
N ILE A 203 -25.24 5.04 -12.38
CA ILE A 203 -25.39 6.48 -12.12
C ILE A 203 -25.37 7.27 -13.43
N ASN A 204 -26.44 8.04 -13.65
CA ASN A 204 -26.49 9.04 -14.71
C ASN A 204 -25.84 10.35 -14.25
N TRP A 205 -24.54 10.49 -14.51
CA TRP A 205 -23.78 11.67 -14.13
C TRP A 205 -24.26 12.94 -14.86
N PRO A 206 -24.47 14.06 -14.14
CA PRO A 206 -24.62 15.37 -14.76
C PRO A 206 -23.46 15.66 -15.72
N VAL A 207 -23.77 16.33 -16.82
CA VAL A 207 -22.80 16.80 -17.81
C VAL A 207 -22.65 18.30 -17.64
N MET A 208 -21.41 18.80 -17.62
CA MET A 208 -21.15 20.24 -17.64
C MET A 208 -21.59 20.80 -18.99
N VAL A 209 -22.48 21.79 -18.97
CA VAL A 209 -22.79 22.62 -20.14
C VAL A 209 -21.70 23.67 -20.26
N GLU A 210 -21.09 23.80 -21.45
CA GLU A 210 -20.04 24.79 -21.71
C GLU A 210 -20.49 26.23 -21.43
#